data_AF-A0A7G9YF62-F1
#
_entry.id   AF-A0A7G9YF62-F1
#
_cell.length_a   1.000
_cell.length_b   1.000
_cell.length_c   1.000
_cell.angle_alpha   90.00
_cell.angle_beta   90.00
_cell.angle_gamma   90.00
#
_symmetry.space_group_name_H-M   'P 1'
#
loop_
_entity.id
_entity.type
_entity.pdbx_description
1 polymer ?
#
loop_
_entity_poly.entity_id
_entity_poly.type
_entity_poly.pdbx_seq_one_letter_code
_entity_poly.pdbx_strand_id
1 'polypeptide(L)'
;MECLKQRIADPTLLRLISRFLKSGILEEGVYFETDQGTPQGGVLSPVLANVYLHYALDLWFENEVLPQLTGFARLIRYADDFVVCFENKDEARAFGDELRRQMGKFGLTISERIE
;
A
#
# COMPACT_ATOMS: atom_id res chain seq x y z
N MET A 1 -1.37 4.02 11.26
CA MET A 1 -2.59 4.77 11.64
C MET A 1 -2.67 6.15 11.02
N GLU A 2 -1.55 6.77 10.66
CA GLU A 2 -1.54 8.12 10.08
C GLU A 2 -2.42 8.26 8.82
N CYS A 3 -2.43 7.28 7.90
CA CYS A 3 -3.30 7.30 6.72
C CYS A 3 -4.79 7.42 7.07
N LEU A 4 -5.27 6.70 8.10
CA LEU A 4 -6.69 6.74 8.50
C LEU A 4 -7.05 8.06 9.17
N LYS A 5 -6.13 8.62 9.97
CA LYS A 5 -6.33 9.90 10.66
C LYS A 5 -6.52 11.08 9.69
N GLN A 6 -6.09 10.96 8.43
CA GLN A 6 -6.32 11.97 7.39
C GLN A 6 -7.81 12.23 7.16
N ARG A 7 -8.69 11.23 7.40
CA ARG A 7 -10.14 11.36 7.17
C ARG A 7 -11.01 10.92 8.35
N ILE A 8 -10.49 10.18 9.32
CA ILE A 8 -11.23 9.71 10.49
C ILE A 8 -10.74 10.48 11.72
N ALA A 9 -11.62 11.34 12.25
CA ALA A 9 -11.36 12.10 13.48
C ALA A 9 -11.76 11.35 14.77
N ASP A 10 -12.65 10.34 14.67
CA ASP A 10 -13.14 9.60 15.84
C ASP A 10 -12.04 8.70 16.45
N PRO A 11 -11.57 9.01 17.68
CA PRO A 11 -10.52 8.24 18.33
C PRO A 11 -11.00 6.84 18.76
N THR A 12 -12.30 6.65 19.00
CA THR A 12 -12.87 5.35 19.41
C THR A 12 -12.84 4.37 18.24
N LEU A 13 -13.26 4.83 17.06
CA LEU A 13 -13.19 4.04 15.83
C LEU A 13 -11.74 3.69 15.48
N LEU A 14 -10.82 4.66 15.53
CA LEU A 14 -9.39 4.41 15.30
C LEU A 14 -8.83 3.38 16.28
N ARG A 15 -9.22 3.45 17.56
CA ARG A 15 -8.81 2.46 18.56
C ARG A 15 -9.37 1.08 18.27
N LEU A 16 -10.62 0.98 17.79
CA LEU A 16 -11.23 -0.29 17.40
C LEU A 16 -10.48 -0.91 16.21
N ILE A 17 -10.23 -0.13 15.16
CA ILE A 17 -9.46 -0.57 13.98
C ILE A 17 -8.06 -1.03 14.42
N SER A 18 -7.39 -0.26 15.28
CA SER A 18 -6.07 -0.65 15.79
C SER A 18 -6.10 -1.96 16.59
N ARG A 19 -7.20 -2.26 17.30
CA ARG A 19 -7.36 -3.56 17.98
C ARG A 19 -7.59 -4.70 16.99
N PHE A 20 -8.39 -4.47 15.95
CA PHE A 20 -8.59 -5.46 14.87
C PHE A 20 -7.29 -5.77 14.11
N LEU A 21 -6.43 -4.77 13.90
CA LEU A 21 -5.12 -4.96 13.28
C LEU A 21 -4.16 -5.78 14.17
N LYS A 22 -4.28 -5.67 15.50
CA LYS A 22 -3.42 -6.35 16.48
C LYS A 22 -3.94 -7.72 16.91
N SER A 23 -5.24 -7.96 16.79
CA SER A 23 -5.81 -9.26 17.12
C SER A 23 -5.45 -10.24 16.00
N GLY A 24 -4.37 -11.01 16.18
CA GLY A 24 -3.86 -12.02 15.25
C GLY A 24 -4.92 -12.99 14.72
N ILE A 25 -4.58 -13.67 13.61
CA ILE A 25 -5.41 -14.71 12.98
C ILE A 25 -5.54 -15.88 13.97
N LEU A 26 -6.77 -16.34 14.22
CA LEU A 26 -7.00 -17.67 14.77
C LEU A 26 -7.18 -18.61 13.57
N GLU A 27 -6.11 -19.31 13.19
CA GLU A 27 -6.17 -20.38 12.19
C GLU A 27 -5.98 -21.72 12.93
N GLU A 28 -6.93 -22.64 12.77
CA GLU A 28 -6.91 -24.00 13.34
C GLU A 28 -6.62 -24.13 14.85
N GLY A 29 -7.02 -23.15 15.66
CA GLY A 29 -6.91 -23.22 17.13
C GLY A 29 -5.53 -22.93 17.70
N VAL A 30 -4.59 -22.43 16.88
CA VAL A 30 -3.25 -22.00 17.34
C VAL A 30 -3.16 -20.47 17.24
N TYR A 31 -2.82 -19.82 18.36
CA TYR A 31 -2.63 -18.38 18.45
C TYR A 31 -1.23 -18.02 17.98
N PHE A 32 -1.11 -17.27 16.88
CA PHE A 32 0.15 -16.67 16.45
C PHE A 32 0.16 -15.18 16.79
N GLU A 33 1.06 -14.76 17.67
CA GLU A 33 1.40 -13.34 17.82
C GLU A 33 2.15 -12.89 16.56
N THR A 34 1.53 -12.00 15.77
CA THR A 34 2.20 -11.34 14.64
C THR A 34 2.65 -9.94 15.04
N ASP A 35 3.96 -9.74 15.16
CA ASP A 35 4.60 -8.43 15.42
C ASP A 35 4.57 -7.47 14.21
N GLN A 36 4.31 -7.98 13.00
CA GLN A 36 4.15 -7.21 11.76
C GLN A 36 3.17 -7.93 10.83
N GLY A 37 2.15 -7.22 10.35
CA GLY A 37 1.16 -7.75 9.40
C GLY A 37 -0.24 -7.83 9.97
N THR A 38 -1.22 -7.42 9.16
CA THR A 38 -2.64 -7.58 9.44
C THR A 38 -3.02 -9.05 9.34
N PRO A 39 -3.90 -9.57 10.20
CA PRO A 39 -4.45 -10.91 10.06
C PRO A 39 -5.08 -11.11 8.66
N GLN A 40 -4.55 -12.01 7.83
CA GLN A 40 -5.30 -12.54 6.70
C GLN A 40 -6.47 -13.36 7.26
N GLY A 41 -7.66 -12.74 7.26
CA GLY A 41 -8.88 -13.35 7.81
C GLY A 41 -9.89 -12.35 8.38
N GLY A 42 -9.49 -11.10 8.65
CA GLY A 42 -10.44 -10.04 9.00
C GLY A 42 -11.04 -9.39 7.75
N VAL A 43 -12.37 -9.32 7.63
CA VAL A 43 -13.09 -8.63 6.52
C VAL A 43 -12.62 -7.18 6.28
N LEU A 44 -11.97 -6.58 7.27
CA LEU A 44 -11.45 -5.21 7.22
C LEU A 44 -10.07 -5.11 6.53
N SER A 45 -9.30 -6.20 6.48
CA SER A 45 -7.92 -6.19 5.97
C SER A 45 -7.81 -5.71 4.51
N PRO A 46 -8.63 -6.20 3.56
CA PRO A 46 -8.57 -5.72 2.17
C PRO A 46 -8.86 -4.23 2.02
N VAL A 47 -9.76 -3.70 2.85
CA VAL A 47 -10.11 -2.27 2.84
C VAL A 47 -8.94 -1.44 3.36
N LEU A 48 -8.33 -1.85 4.47
CA LEU A 48 -7.20 -1.14 5.06
C LEU A 48 -5.96 -1.15 4.17
N ALA A 49 -5.69 -2.27 3.50
CA ALA A 49 -4.62 -2.37 2.51
C ALA A 49 -4.83 -1.37 1.36
N ASN A 50 -6.06 -1.27 0.84
CA ASN A 50 -6.39 -0.30 -0.21
C ASN A 50 -6.25 1.15 0.24
N VAL A 51 -6.67 1.48 1.46
CA VAL A 51 -6.46 2.83 2.02
C VAL A 51 -4.97 3.12 2.16
N TYR A 52 -4.18 2.14 2.59
CA TYR A 52 -2.74 2.31 2.72
C TYR A 52 -2.06 2.59 1.37
N LEU A 53 -2.35 1.76 0.36
CA LEU A 53 -1.80 1.91 -1.00
C LEU A 53 -2.28 3.19 -1.67
N HIS A 54 -3.45 3.71 -1.33
CA HIS A 54 -3.89 5.02 -1.80
C HIS A 54 -2.91 6.14 -1.44
N TYR A 55 -2.39 6.15 -0.21
CA TYR A 55 -1.41 7.16 0.22
C TYR A 55 0.02 6.82 -0.20
N ALA A 56 0.40 5.53 -0.14
CA ALA A 56 1.76 5.10 -0.44
C ALA A 56 2.09 5.13 -1.95
N LEU A 57 1.10 4.85 -2.80
CA LEU A 57 1.27 4.67 -4.24
C LEU A 57 0.42 5.65 -5.06
N ASP A 58 -0.90 5.66 -4.91
CA ASP A 58 -1.78 6.39 -5.85
C ASP A 58 -1.52 7.91 -5.80
N LEU A 59 -1.60 8.51 -4.60
CA LEU A 59 -1.39 9.95 -4.43
C LEU A 59 0.05 10.37 -4.72
N TRP A 60 1.02 9.50 -4.40
CA TRP A 60 2.41 9.76 -4.73
C TRP A 60 2.63 9.78 -6.26
N PHE A 61 2.07 8.79 -6.97
CA PHE A 61 2.14 8.74 -8.42
C PHE A 61 1.50 9.98 -9.05
N GLU A 62 0.32 10.36 -8.59
CA GLU A 62 -0.42 11.50 -9.15
C GLU A 62 0.25 12.85 -8.86
N ASN A 63 0.71 13.09 -7.63
CA ASN A 63 1.17 14.42 -7.22
C ASN A 63 2.68 14.62 -7.35
N GLU A 64 3.48 13.56 -7.30
CA GLU A 64 4.94 13.67 -7.38
C GLU A 64 5.47 13.13 -8.70
N VAL A 65 4.98 11.98 -9.18
CA VAL A 65 5.55 11.33 -10.38
C VAL A 65 5.04 11.97 -11.65
N LEU A 66 3.72 12.03 -11.87
CA LEU A 66 3.13 12.55 -13.11
C LEU A 66 3.65 13.94 -13.51
N PRO A 67 3.82 14.92 -12.58
CA PRO A 67 4.34 16.25 -12.95
C PRO A 67 5.78 16.27 -13.44
N GLN A 68 6.57 15.22 -13.14
CA GLN A 68 7.97 15.09 -13.56
C GLN A 68 8.11 14.40 -14.92
N LEU A 69 7.05 13.77 -15.42
CA LEU A 69 7.08 13.04 -16.69
C LEU A 69 6.81 13.97 -17.87
N THR A 70 7.42 13.61 -19.00
CA THR A 70 7.23 14.28 -20.29
C THR A 70 6.25 13.53 -21.18
N GLY A 71 6.23 12.20 -21.09
CA GLY A 71 5.32 11.33 -21.83
C GLY A 71 4.04 10.99 -21.07
N PHE A 72 3.10 10.36 -21.76
CA PHE A 72 1.90 9.82 -21.11
C PHE A 72 2.27 8.68 -20.17
N ALA A 73 1.70 8.69 -18.96
CA ALA A 73 1.77 7.58 -18.02
C ALA A 73 0.44 7.32 -17.32
N ARG A 74 0.21 6.07 -16.94
CA ARG A 74 -1.02 5.65 -16.24
C ARG A 74 -0.75 4.52 -15.27
N LEU A 75 -1.17 4.70 -14.03
CA LEU A 75 -1.25 3.67 -12.99
C LEU A 75 -2.65 3.04 -13.02
N ILE A 76 -2.69 1.71 -13.07
CA ILE A 76 -3.90 0.89 -12.93
C ILE A 76 -3.67 -0.06 -11.77
N ARG A 77 -4.54 -0.04 -10.75
CA ARG A 77 -4.38 -0.83 -9.53
C ARG A 77 -5.64 -1.65 -9.24
N TYR A 78 -5.43 -2.89 -8.80
CA TYR A 78 -6.46 -3.79 -8.30
C TYR A 78 -5.97 -4.45 -7.02
N ALA A 79 -6.57 -4.07 -5.88
CA ALA A 79 -6.07 -4.47 -4.56
C ALA A 79 -4.58 -4.11 -4.39
N ASP A 80 -3.74 -5.12 -4.17
CA ASP A 80 -2.29 -5.04 -4.04
C ASP A 80 -1.54 -5.13 -5.37
N ASP A 81 -2.17 -5.66 -6.42
CA ASP A 81 -1.59 -5.74 -7.76
C ASP A 81 -1.76 -4.41 -8.51
N PHE A 82 -0.73 -3.99 -9.23
CA PHE A 82 -0.79 -2.80 -10.08
C PHE A 82 0.10 -2.91 -11.31
N VAL A 83 -0.28 -2.15 -12.34
CA VAL A 83 0.48 -1.98 -13.57
C VAL A 83 0.65 -0.48 -13.81
N VAL A 84 1.87 -0.07 -14.14
CA VAL A 84 2.17 1.30 -14.55
C VAL A 84 2.64 1.30 -15.98
N CYS A 85 1.91 1.98 -16.85
CA CYS A 85 2.24 2.15 -18.25
C CYS A 85 2.92 3.50 -18.46
N PHE A 86 3.98 3.49 -19.27
CA PHE A 86 4.71 4.68 -19.69
C PHE A 86 4.85 4.70 -21.20
N GLU A 87 4.79 5.89 -21.79
CA GLU A 87 5.11 6.10 -23.20
C GLU A 87 6.63 5.98 -23.46
N ASN A 88 7.44 6.56 -22.58
CA ASN A 88 8.90 6.56 -22.71
C ASN A 88 9.54 5.46 -21.87
N LYS A 89 10.47 4.72 -22.49
CA LYS A 89 11.21 3.62 -21.85
C LYS A 89 12.15 4.09 -20.74
N ASP A 90 12.78 5.24 -20.90
CA ASP A 90 13.73 5.76 -19.91
C ASP A 90 13.01 6.21 -18.63
N GLU A 91 11.81 6.81 -18.77
CA GLU A 91 10.93 7.14 -17.65
C GLU A 91 10.47 5.89 -16.90
N ALA A 92 10.09 4.82 -17.62
CA ALA A 92 9.72 3.55 -17.00
C ALA A 92 10.87 2.94 -16.18
N ARG A 93 12.11 3.04 -16.69
CA ARG A 93 13.31 2.56 -15.97
C ARG A 93 13.58 3.38 -14.72
N ALA A 94 13.57 4.71 -14.84
CA ALA A 94 13.79 5.61 -13.71
C ALA A 94 12.71 5.45 -12.63
N PHE A 95 11.45 5.22 -13.05
CA PHE A 95 10.33 4.99 -12.14
C PHE A 95 10.51 3.74 -11.28
N GLY A 96 11.06 2.66 -11.84
CA GLY A 96 11.28 1.42 -11.07
C GLY A 96 12.15 1.64 -9.83
N ASP A 97 13.22 2.44 -9.95
CA ASP A 97 14.11 2.73 -8.83
C ASP A 97 13.46 3.66 -7.79
N GLU A 98 12.71 4.67 -8.25
CA GLU A 98 11.96 5.54 -7.34
C GLU A 98 10.84 4.77 -6.63
N LEU A 99 10.13 3.90 -7.33
CA LEU A 99 9.07 3.08 -6.76
C LEU A 99 9.61 2.23 -5.60
N ARG A 100 10.78 1.59 -5.76
CA ARG A 100 11.42 0.85 -4.66
C ARG A 100 11.73 1.75 -3.46
N ARG A 101 12.27 2.94 -3.70
CA ARG A 101 12.55 3.92 -2.63
C ARG A 101 11.27 4.35 -1.92
N GLN A 102 10.23 4.65 -2.69
CA GLN A 102 8.96 5.10 -2.15
C GLN A 102 8.31 4.01 -1.30
N MET A 103 8.19 2.79 -1.83
CA MET A 103 7.65 1.66 -1.07
C MET A 103 8.45 1.40 0.21
N GLY A 104 9.78 1.57 0.16
CA GLY A 104 10.66 1.46 1.33
C GLY A 104 10.36 2.46 2.44
N LYS A 105 9.97 3.71 2.13
CA LYS A 105 9.54 4.70 3.14
C LYS A 105 8.30 4.25 3.91
N PHE A 106 7.48 3.43 3.26
CA PHE A 106 6.27 2.83 3.81
C PHE A 106 6.52 1.42 4.37
N GLY A 107 7.78 0.95 4.42
CA GLY A 107 8.12 -0.37 4.94
C GLY A 107 7.62 -1.54 4.08
N LEU A 108 7.26 -1.27 2.82
CA LEU A 108 6.87 -2.28 1.84
C LEU A 108 8.07 -2.69 0.99
N THR A 109 8.15 -3.97 0.67
CA THR A 109 9.13 -4.52 -0.29
C THR A 109 8.40 -5.04 -1.50
N ILE A 110 8.88 -4.67 -2.69
CA ILE A 110 8.29 -5.14 -3.96
C ILE A 110 8.81 -6.54 -4.22
N SER A 111 7.90 -7.47 -4.49
CA SER A 111 8.25 -8.82 -4.91
C SER A 111 8.73 -8.78 -6.36
N GLU A 112 10.02 -9.06 -6.59
CA GLU A 112 10.55 -9.20 -7.94
C GLU A 112 10.30 -10.62 -8.43
N ARG A 113 9.27 -10.80 -9.26
CA ARG A 113 9.18 -11.98 -10.11
C ARG A 113 10.15 -11.79 -11.27
N ILE A 114 11.37 -12.31 -11.10
CA ILE A 114 12.30 -12.52 -12.20
C ILE A 114 11.73 -13.69 -13.00
N GLU A 115 11.09 -13.40 -14.14
CA GLU A 115 10.91 -14.36 -15.23
C GLU A 115 12.18 -14.41 -16.09
#